data_AF-A0A5M3X8F3-F1
#
_entry.id   AF-A0A5M3X8F3-F1
#
_cell.length_a   1.000
_cell.length_b   1.000
_cell.length_c   1.000
_cell.angle_alpha   90.00
_cell.angle_beta   90.00
_cell.angle_gamma   90.00
#
_symmetry.space_group_name_H-M   'P 1'
#
loop_
_entity.id
_entity.type
_entity.pdbx_description
1 polymer ?
#
loop_
_entity_poly.entity_id
_entity_poly.type
_entity_poly.pdbx_seq_one_letter_code
_entity_poly.pdbx_strand_id
1 'polypeptide(L)'
;MPTFETTPRFERDWKKLPEPRQALFRKVVMEAFVPDLAAPERPFRPGLRVKGVTAHPGVFEMTWDGDGRATFSYGEEQIPGEPHVVWRRIGTHSIFTPPPGP
;
A
#
# COMPACT_ATOMS: atom_id res chain seq x y z
N MET A 1 -13.12 -6.52 -7.91
CA MET A 1 -11.66 -6.49 -7.75
C MET A 1 -11.24 -5.04 -7.63
N PRO A 2 -10.50 -4.66 -6.57
CA PRO A 2 -10.08 -3.28 -6.35
C PRO A 2 -9.28 -2.72 -7.52
N THR A 3 -9.35 -1.41 -7.68
CA THR A 3 -8.57 -0.68 -8.69
C THR A 3 -7.37 -0.03 -8.03
N PHE A 4 -6.28 0.13 -8.80
CA PHE A 4 -5.02 0.64 -8.28
C PHE A 4 -4.48 1.77 -9.14
N GLU A 5 -3.97 2.80 -8.47
CA GLU A 5 -3.18 3.89 -9.06
C GLU A 5 -1.83 3.98 -8.33
N THR A 6 -0.80 4.42 -9.03
CA THR A 6 0.50 4.74 -8.42
C THR A 6 0.83 6.21 -8.58
N THR A 7 1.26 6.85 -7.50
CA THR A 7 1.80 8.21 -7.59
C THR A 7 3.19 8.21 -8.24
N PRO A 8 3.65 9.34 -8.83
CA PRO A 8 5.00 9.46 -9.36
C PRO A 8 6.10 9.18 -8.31
N ARG A 9 5.81 9.42 -7.03
CA ARG A 9 6.77 9.12 -5.95
C ARG A 9 6.87 7.61 -5.72
N PHE A 10 5.75 6.90 -5.72
CA PHE A 10 5.74 5.44 -5.65
C PHE A 10 6.55 4.84 -6.79
N GLU A 11 6.36 5.30 -8.03
CA GLU A 11 7.10 4.80 -9.18
C GLU A 11 8.62 5.00 -9.07
N ARG A 12 9.06 6.13 -8.51
CA ARG A 12 10.48 6.38 -8.24
C ARG A 12 11.03 5.44 -7.18
N ASP A 13 10.27 5.19 -6.12
CA ASP A 13 10.69 4.27 -5.08
C ASP A 13 10.68 2.81 -5.59
N TRP A 14 9.69 2.44 -6.40
CA TRP A 14 9.57 1.15 -7.08
C TRP A 14 10.81 0.83 -7.94
N LYS A 15 11.27 1.79 -8.75
CA LYS A 15 12.47 1.66 -9.59
C LYS A 15 13.75 1.42 -8.78
N LYS A 16 13.80 1.81 -7.50
CA LYS A 16 14.94 1.59 -6.61
C LYS A 16 14.85 0.26 -5.85
N LEU A 17 13.68 -0.39 -5.88
CA LEU A 17 13.47 -1.66 -5.19
C LEU A 17 14.02 -2.81 -6.06
N PRO A 18 14.86 -3.72 -5.52
CA PRO A 18 15.34 -4.89 -6.26
C PRO A 18 14.19 -5.76 -6.79
N GLU A 19 14.38 -6.38 -7.96
CA GLU A 19 13.34 -7.20 -8.61
C GLU A 19 12.73 -8.29 -7.71
N PRO A 20 13.49 -9.04 -6.88
CA PRO A 20 12.90 -10.04 -5.99
C PRO A 20 11.92 -9.41 -4.98
N ARG A 21 12.22 -8.19 -4.51
CA ARG A 21 11.36 -7.46 -3.58
C ARG A 21 10.13 -6.89 -4.27
N GLN A 22 10.26 -6.45 -5.52
CA GLN A 22 9.11 -6.08 -6.36
C GLN A 22 8.15 -7.26 -6.57
N ALA A 23 8.69 -8.44 -6.90
CA ALA A 23 7.90 -9.66 -7.06
C ALA A 23 7.20 -10.05 -5.76
N LEU A 24 7.91 -9.98 -4.62
CA LEU A 24 7.33 -10.25 -3.30
C LEU A 24 6.21 -9.28 -2.97
N PHE A 25 6.39 -7.97 -3.21
CA PHE A 25 5.34 -6.99 -3.02
C PHE A 25 4.09 -7.31 -3.85
N ARG A 26 4.24 -7.59 -5.15
CA ARG A 26 3.11 -7.95 -6.02
C ARG A 26 2.38 -9.19 -5.51
N LYS A 27 3.14 -10.21 -5.09
CA LYS A 27 2.58 -11.43 -4.52
C LYS A 27 1.74 -11.13 -3.28
N VAL A 28 2.27 -10.35 -2.34
CA VAL A 28 1.56 -9.98 -1.11
C VAL A 28 0.32 -9.13 -1.41
N VAL A 29 0.39 -8.22 -2.38
CA VAL A 29 -0.78 -7.43 -2.80
C VAL A 29 -1.88 -8.36 -3.31
N MET A 30 -1.55 -9.31 -4.19
CA MET A 30 -2.55 -10.18 -4.82
C MET A 30 -3.09 -11.28 -3.88
N GLU A 31 -2.23 -11.88 -3.05
CA GLU A 31 -2.60 -13.04 -2.22
C GLU A 31 -3.09 -12.66 -0.82
N ALA A 32 -2.77 -11.45 -0.34
CA ALA A 32 -3.10 -11.03 1.01
C ALA A 32 -3.90 -9.73 1.06
N PHE A 33 -3.39 -8.66 0.44
CA PHE A 33 -4.02 -7.35 0.54
C PHE A 33 -5.36 -7.28 -0.20
N VAL A 34 -5.42 -7.75 -1.45
CA VAL A 34 -6.65 -7.73 -2.27
C VAL A 34 -7.79 -8.53 -1.64
N PRO A 35 -7.60 -9.78 -1.18
CA PRO A 35 -8.66 -10.54 -0.52
C PRO A 35 -9.17 -9.86 0.76
N ASP A 36 -8.27 -9.31 1.57
CA ASP A 36 -8.65 -8.64 2.81
C ASP A 36 -9.36 -7.31 2.52
N LEU A 37 -8.94 -6.57 1.49
CA LEU A 37 -9.57 -5.33 1.06
C LEU A 37 -10.98 -5.56 0.48
N ALA A 38 -11.19 -6.68 -0.21
CA ALA A 38 -12.49 -7.04 -0.78
C ALA A 38 -13.49 -7.57 0.27
N ALA A 39 -13.06 -7.77 1.51
CA ALA A 39 -13.87 -8.26 2.62
C ALA A 39 -14.03 -7.16 3.70
N PRO A 40 -14.78 -6.08 3.44
CA PRO A 40 -14.85 -4.91 4.33
C PRO A 40 -15.37 -5.22 5.75
N GLU A 41 -16.11 -6.32 5.90
CA GLU A 41 -16.60 -6.84 7.18
C GLU A 41 -15.47 -7.41 8.07
N ARG A 42 -14.24 -7.53 7.55
CA ARG A 42 -13.10 -8.11 8.25
C ARG A 42 -11.91 -7.15 8.23
N PRO A 43 -11.19 -7.00 9.35
CA PRO A 43 -9.96 -6.26 9.34
C PRO A 43 -8.91 -6.99 8.49
N PHE A 44 -7.94 -6.23 7.97
CA PHE A 44 -6.73 -6.80 7.37
C PHE A 44 -6.06 -7.78 8.32
N ARG A 45 -5.49 -8.85 7.76
CA ARG A 45 -4.74 -9.82 8.56
C ARG A 45 -3.61 -9.14 9.34
N PRO A 46 -3.33 -9.54 10.59
CA PRO A 46 -2.34 -8.88 11.44
C PRO A 46 -0.94 -8.77 10.84
N GLY A 47 -0.56 -9.72 9.98
CA GLY A 47 0.73 -9.74 9.28
C GLY A 47 0.96 -8.53 8.36
N LEU A 48 -0.11 -7.96 7.78
CA LEU A 48 -0.01 -6.77 6.95
C LEU A 48 0.16 -5.49 7.77
N ARG A 49 -0.14 -5.52 9.08
CA ARG A 49 0.00 -4.38 10.00
C ARG A 49 -0.57 -3.07 9.44
N VAL A 50 -1.72 -3.16 8.75
CA VAL A 50 -2.37 -1.99 8.15
C VAL A 50 -2.85 -1.05 9.25
N LYS A 51 -2.43 0.22 9.19
CA LYS A 51 -2.83 1.26 10.14
C LYS A 51 -2.77 2.64 9.51
N GLY A 52 -3.55 3.58 10.04
CA GLY A 52 -3.45 5.00 9.65
C GLY A 52 -2.13 5.62 10.07
N VAL A 53 -1.57 6.49 9.22
CA VAL A 53 -0.39 7.30 9.53
C VAL A 53 -0.85 8.53 10.30
N THR A 54 -0.48 8.64 11.58
CA THR A 54 -0.97 9.71 12.48
C THR A 54 -0.78 11.12 11.94
N ALA A 55 0.35 11.39 11.27
CA ALA A 55 0.66 12.71 10.73
C ALA A 55 -0.10 13.04 9.42
N HIS A 56 -0.70 12.05 8.75
CA HIS A 56 -1.33 12.20 7.44
C HIS A 56 -2.70 11.51 7.43
N PRO A 57 -3.77 12.21 7.83
CA PRO A 57 -5.12 11.69 7.77
C PRO A 57 -5.47 11.16 6.37
N GLY A 58 -6.11 9.99 6.31
CA GLY A 58 -6.45 9.34 5.04
C GLY A 58 -5.30 8.56 4.37
N VAL A 59 -4.09 8.61 4.93
CA VAL A 59 -2.96 7.78 4.51
C VAL A 59 -2.79 6.61 5.47
N PHE A 60 -2.59 5.43 4.90
CA PHE A 60 -2.38 4.17 5.61
C PHE A 60 -0.99 3.64 5.29
N GLU A 61 -0.38 2.96 6.27
CA GLU A 61 0.84 2.17 6.14
C GLU A 61 0.48 0.68 6.14
N MET A 62 1.24 -0.12 5.40
CA MET A 62 1.27 -1.58 5.53
C MET A 62 2.68 -2.15 5.52
N THR A 63 2.82 -3.34 6.10
CA THR A 63 3.99 -4.21 6.04
C THR A 63 3.76 -5.31 5.02
N TRP A 64 4.67 -5.49 4.05
CA TRP A 64 4.57 -6.55 3.03
C TRP A 64 5.73 -7.54 3.08
N ASP A 65 6.75 -7.25 3.87
CA ASP A 65 7.88 -8.13 4.20
C ASP A 65 8.46 -7.65 5.54
N GLY A 66 9.40 -8.37 6.17
CA GLY A 66 9.95 -8.02 7.49
C GLY A 66 10.27 -6.53 7.65
N ASP A 67 11.06 -5.99 6.72
CA ASP A 67 11.38 -4.55 6.62
C ASP A 67 10.60 -3.83 5.50
N GLY A 68 9.85 -4.57 4.68
CA GLY A 68 9.06 -4.00 3.59
C GLY A 68 7.91 -3.12 4.11
N ARG A 69 7.85 -1.87 3.64
CA ARG A 69 6.77 -0.92 3.92
C ARG A 69 6.18 -0.36 2.64
N ALA A 70 4.89 -0.07 2.68
CA ALA A 70 4.22 0.71 1.66
C ALA A 70 3.18 1.61 2.31
N THR A 71 2.94 2.77 1.71
CA THR A 71 1.84 3.65 2.12
C THR A 71 0.86 3.84 0.98
N PHE A 72 -0.42 3.90 1.30
CA PHE A 72 -1.50 4.11 0.34
C PHE A 72 -2.58 5.03 0.91
N SER A 73 -3.43 5.55 0.05
CA SER A 73 -4.68 6.23 0.41
C SER A 73 -5.82 5.62 -0.40
N TYR A 74 -7.06 5.81 0.07
CA TYR A 74 -8.23 5.55 -0.76
C TYR A 74 -8.48 6.75 -1.66
N GLY A 75 -8.68 6.50 -2.96
CA GLY A 75 -9.12 7.51 -3.92
C GLY A 75 -10.61 7.37 -4.22
N GLU A 76 -11.10 8.15 -5.18
CA GLU A 76 -12.48 8.03 -5.66
C GLU A 76 -12.70 6.67 -6.35
N GLU A 77 -13.87 6.08 -6.13
CA GLU A 77 -14.25 4.82 -6.77
C GLU A 77 -14.19 4.95 -8.30
N GLN A 78 -13.35 4.13 -8.92
CA GLN A 78 -13.27 4.02 -10.38
C GLN A 78 -14.28 3.00 -10.93
N ILE A 79 -14.70 2.06 -10.09
CA ILE A 79 -15.71 1.05 -10.36
C ILE A 79 -16.69 1.08 -9.17
N PRO A 80 -18.01 1.21 -9.40
CA PRO A 80 -18.99 1.30 -8.32
C PRO A 80 -18.90 0.12 -7.35
N GLY A 81 -18.78 0.43 -6.06
CA GLY A 81 -18.71 -0.57 -4.98
C GLY A 81 -17.36 -1.29 -4.86
N GLU A 82 -16.35 -0.88 -5.62
CA GLU A 82 -15.00 -1.42 -5.54
C GLU A 82 -14.03 -0.36 -5.01
N PRO A 83 -13.23 -0.68 -3.97
CA PRO A 83 -12.29 0.28 -3.41
C PRO A 83 -11.21 0.64 -4.43
N HIS A 84 -10.89 1.93 -4.50
CA HIS A 84 -9.77 2.44 -5.29
C HIS A 84 -8.59 2.78 -4.38
N VAL A 85 -7.45 2.14 -4.62
CA VAL A 85 -6.22 2.29 -3.82
C VAL A 85 -5.17 3.06 -4.59
N VAL A 86 -4.71 4.16 -4.00
CA VAL A 86 -3.63 4.99 -4.54
C VAL A 86 -2.35 4.71 -3.77
N TRP A 87 -1.39 4.04 -4.40
CA TRP A 87 -0.09 3.74 -3.82
C TRP A 87 0.82 4.99 -3.82
N ARG A 88 1.29 5.37 -2.62
CA ARG A 88 2.04 6.62 -2.41
C ARG A 88 3.55 6.41 -2.28
N ARG A 89 3.98 5.39 -1.53
CA ARG A 89 5.41 5.07 -1.27
C ARG A 89 5.58 3.56 -1.13
N ILE A 90 6.77 3.04 -1.46
CA ILE A 90 7.16 1.64 -1.23
C ILE A 90 8.66 1.56 -0.92
N GLY A 91 9.09 0.68 -0.03
CA GLY A 91 10.50 0.50 0.26
C GLY A 91 10.70 -0.21 1.59
N THR A 92 11.76 0.16 2.29
CA THR A 92 11.99 -0.26 3.68
C THR A 92 11.36 0.74 4.64
N HIS A 93 11.65 0.64 5.94
CA HIS A 93 11.26 1.67 6.91
C HIS A 93 11.76 3.09 6.54
N SER A 94 12.74 3.25 5.66
CA SER A 94 13.25 4.55 5.23
C SER A 94 12.25 5.39 4.42
N ILE A 95 11.12 4.83 3.97
CA ILE A 95 10.14 5.60 3.19
C ILE A 95 9.44 6.71 3.98
N PHE A 96 9.53 6.68 5.31
CA PHE A 96 9.05 7.76 6.18
C PHE A 96 9.98 8.97 6.25
N THR A 97 11.12 8.93 5.53
CA THR A 97 12.12 10.00 5.54
C THR A 97 12.40 10.52 4.11
N PRO A 98 12.13 11.81 3.80
CA PRO A 98 11.23 12.70 4.55
C PRO A 98 9.79 12.15 4.53
N PRO A 99 8.91 12.64 5.44
CA PRO A 99 7.53 12.15 5.56
C PRO A 99 6.80 12.14 4.22
N PRO A 100 5.82 11.24 4.01
CA PRO A 100 4.95 11.31 2.84
C PRO A 100 4.35 12.71 2.75
N GLY A 101 4.43 13.39 1.60
CA GLY A 101 3.76 14.67 1.42
C GLY A 101 2.24 14.53 1.44
N PRO A 102 1.49 15.64 1.66
CA PRO A 102 0.03 15.67 1.55
C PRO A 102 -0.45 15.09 0.21
#